data_AF-A0A9P0KMM9-F1
#
_entry.id   AF-A0A9P0KMM9-F1
#
_cell.length_a   1.000
_cell.length_b   1.000
_cell.length_c   1.000
_cell.angle_alpha   90.00
_cell.angle_beta   90.00
_cell.angle_gamma   90.00
#
_symmetry.space_group_name_H-M   'P 1'
#
loop_
_entity.id
_entity.type
_entity.pdbx_description
1 polymer ?
#
loop_
_entity_poly.entity_id
_entity_poly.type
_entity_poly.pdbx_seq_one_letter_code
_entity_poly.pdbx_strand_id
1 'polypeptide(L)'
;MKPQQFDGTTPWNVYRRRFEAAAKANSWSSTEKPTALPLALRGDAAAILRRISPEEQAVYEQLVGHLEMRYGQPHLEHVYHT
;
A
#
# COMPACT_ATOMS: atom_id res chain seq x y z
N MET A 1 17.29 0.87 -4.31
CA MET A 1 16.17 1.30 -5.17
C MET A 1 15.12 2.03 -4.35
N LYS A 2 14.62 3.16 -4.86
CA LYS A 2 13.50 3.86 -4.21
C LYS A 2 12.17 3.26 -4.69
N PRO A 3 11.18 3.08 -3.81
CA PRO A 3 9.87 2.63 -4.22
C PRO A 3 9.24 3.70 -5.12
N GLN A 4 8.44 3.28 -6.10
CA GLN A 4 7.72 4.23 -6.94
C GLN A 4 6.70 4.99 -6.08
N GLN A 5 6.32 6.20 -6.47
CA GLN A 5 5.29 6.93 -5.74
C GLN A 5 3.92 6.31 -6.04
N PHE A 6 3.07 6.27 -5.03
CA PHE A 6 1.70 5.79 -5.15
C PHE A 6 0.72 6.91 -4.85
N ASP A 7 0.06 7.39 -5.89
CA ASP A 7 -0.95 8.44 -5.82
C ASP A 7 -2.39 7.91 -5.85
N GLY A 8 -2.57 6.57 -5.82
CA GLY A 8 -3.89 5.92 -5.92
C GLY A 8 -4.39 5.67 -7.35
N THR A 9 -3.62 6.07 -8.38
CA THR A 9 -3.98 5.91 -9.80
C THR A 9 -3.72 4.50 -10.33
N THR A 10 -2.70 3.82 -9.80
CA THR A 10 -2.38 2.44 -10.15
C THR A 10 -3.15 1.50 -9.23
N PRO A 11 -3.66 0.34 -9.70
CA PRO A 11 -4.27 -0.64 -8.82
C PRO A 11 -3.32 -1.05 -7.68
N TRP A 12 -3.83 -1.06 -6.44
CA TRP A 12 -3.03 -1.35 -5.25
C TRP A 12 -2.24 -2.66 -5.36
N ASN A 13 -2.87 -3.72 -5.86
CA ASN A 13 -2.23 -5.02 -6.06
C ASN A 13 -0.99 -4.97 -6.97
N VAL A 14 -1.04 -4.14 -8.02
CA VAL A 14 0.09 -3.96 -8.95
C VAL A 14 1.21 -3.18 -8.26
N TYR A 15 0.85 -2.12 -7.56
CA TYR A 15 1.82 -1.32 -6.82
C TYR A 15 2.52 -2.13 -5.71
N ARG A 16 1.76 -2.89 -4.90
CA ARG A 16 2.28 -3.75 -3.83
C ARG A 16 3.34 -4.71 -4.34
N ARG A 17 3.07 -5.43 -5.45
CA ARG A 17 4.06 -6.35 -6.04
C ARG A 17 5.37 -5.65 -6.42
N ARG A 18 5.29 -4.43 -6.95
CA ARG A 18 6.47 -3.63 -7.32
C ARG A 18 7.22 -3.13 -6.09
N PHE A 19 6.49 -2.71 -5.06
CA PHE A 19 7.06 -2.34 -3.77
C PHE A 19 7.79 -3.52 -3.12
N GLU A 20 7.20 -4.72 -3.11
CA GLU A 20 7.82 -5.93 -2.57
C GLU A 20 9.08 -6.35 -3.35
N ALA A 21 9.05 -6.24 -4.69
CA ALA A 21 10.23 -6.47 -5.51
C ALA A 21 11.36 -5.49 -5.18
N ALA A 22 11.04 -4.20 -5.01
CA ALA A 22 12.01 -3.19 -4.58
C ALA A 22 12.51 -3.47 -3.15
N ALA A 23 11.64 -3.85 -2.22
CA ALA A 23 12.00 -4.21 -0.86
C ALA A 23 12.98 -5.39 -0.85
N LYS A 24 12.71 -6.44 -1.64
CA LYS A 24 13.59 -7.60 -1.80
C LYS A 24 14.95 -7.21 -2.40
N ALA A 25 14.96 -6.35 -3.42
CA ALA A 25 16.19 -5.86 -4.03
C ALA A 25 17.05 -4.99 -3.09
N ASN A 26 16.42 -4.34 -2.10
CA ASN A 26 17.11 -3.55 -1.08
C ASN A 26 17.35 -4.31 0.23
N SER A 27 16.96 -5.59 0.32
CA SER A 27 16.98 -6.36 1.57
C SER A 27 16.25 -5.69 2.74
N TRP A 28 15.15 -4.98 2.47
CA TRP A 28 14.37 -4.32 3.52
C TRP A 28 13.72 -5.32 4.48
N SER A 29 13.95 -5.09 5.76
CA SER A 29 13.38 -5.84 6.87
C SER A 29 11.91 -5.48 7.11
N SER A 30 11.20 -6.30 7.90
CA SER A 30 9.79 -6.06 8.26
C SER A 30 9.56 -4.77 9.05
N THR A 31 10.62 -4.13 9.56
CA THR A 31 10.60 -2.82 10.24
C THR A 31 10.89 -1.64 9.29
N GLU A 32 11.62 -1.89 8.21
CA GLU A 32 11.93 -0.88 7.19
C GLU A 32 10.79 -0.70 6.20
N LYS A 33 10.12 -1.79 5.81
CA LYS A 33 8.94 -1.76 4.93
C LYS A 33 7.81 -0.83 5.44
N PRO A 34 7.37 -0.88 6.71
CA PRO A 34 6.33 0.02 7.22
C PRO A 34 6.79 1.46 7.33
N THR A 35 8.10 1.72 7.35
CA THR A 35 8.64 3.08 7.29
C THR A 35 8.70 3.59 5.85
N ALA A 36 9.08 2.73 4.90
CA ALA A 36 9.21 3.09 3.49
C ALA A 36 7.87 3.22 2.76
N LEU A 37 6.84 2.45 3.16
CA LEU A 37 5.56 2.43 2.49
C LEU A 37 4.81 3.77 2.60
N PRO A 38 4.64 4.40 3.79
CA PRO A 38 4.06 5.72 3.95
C PRO A 38 4.80 6.82 3.17
N LEU A 39 6.14 6.75 3.14
CA LEU A 39 6.99 7.70 2.41
C LEU A 39 6.80 7.63 0.89
N ALA A 40 6.30 6.50 0.38
CA ALA A 40 6.01 6.31 -1.03
C ALA A 40 4.59 6.77 -1.40
N LEU A 41 3.70 6.96 -0.43
CA LEU A 41 2.34 7.46 -0.68
C LEU A 41 2.37 8.95 -0.99
N ARG A 42 1.54 9.37 -1.95
CA ARG A 42 1.34 10.77 -2.33
C ARG A 42 -0.13 11.07 -2.59
N GLY A 43 -0.45 12.36 -2.61
CA GLY A 43 -1.81 12.84 -2.89
C GLY A 43 -2.86 12.22 -1.96
N ASP A 44 -3.92 11.68 -2.56
CA ASP A 44 -5.04 11.07 -1.84
C ASP A 44 -4.63 9.83 -1.02
N ALA A 45 -3.63 9.07 -1.50
CA ALA A 45 -3.16 7.89 -0.78
C ALA A 45 -2.45 8.26 0.53
N ALA A 46 -1.72 9.36 0.55
CA ALA A 46 -1.10 9.88 1.77
C ALA A 46 -2.14 10.37 2.78
N ALA A 47 -3.35 10.77 2.33
CA ALA A 47 -4.42 11.20 3.24
C ALA A 47 -4.94 10.06 4.13
N ILE A 48 -4.75 8.80 3.73
CA ILE A 48 -5.12 7.63 4.55
C ILE A 48 -4.25 7.55 5.81
N LEU A 49 -2.97 7.92 5.72
CA LEU A 49 -2.06 7.89 6.87
C LEU A 49 -2.56 8.74 8.04
N ARG A 50 -3.31 9.82 7.75
CA ARG A 50 -3.92 10.66 8.79
C ARG A 50 -5.02 9.96 9.59
N ARG A 51 -5.56 8.85 9.07
CA ARG A 51 -6.62 8.05 9.70
C ARG A 51 -6.07 6.81 10.42
N ILE A 52 -4.79 6.49 10.23
CA ILE A 52 -4.12 5.32 10.80
C ILE A 52 -3.27 5.78 11.98
N SER A 53 -3.33 5.08 13.10
CA SER A 53 -2.53 5.40 14.28
C SER A 53 -1.04 5.14 14.02
N PRO A 54 -0.09 5.89 14.62
CA PRO A 54 1.34 5.69 14.39
C PRO A 54 1.82 4.27 14.77
N GLU A 55 1.19 3.63 15.75
CA GLU A 55 1.42 2.22 16.11
C GLU A 55 1.03 1.25 14.98
N GLU A 56 -0.09 1.49 14.32
CA GLU A 56 -0.56 0.71 13.17
C GLU A 56 0.31 1.00 11.93
N GLN A 57 0.77 2.25 11.76
CA GLN A 57 1.73 2.62 10.71
C GLN A 57 3.09 1.94 10.87
N ALA A 58 3.48 1.57 12.09
CA ALA A 58 4.70 0.81 12.34
C ALA A 58 4.58 -0.67 11.94
N VAL A 59 3.36 -1.16 11.68
CA VAL A 59 3.09 -2.56 11.31
C VAL A 59 2.74 -2.64 9.83
N TYR A 60 3.59 -3.32 9.06
CA TYR A 60 3.43 -3.42 7.61
C TYR A 60 2.07 -4.00 7.19
N GLU A 61 1.62 -5.05 7.88
CA GLU A 61 0.36 -5.73 7.57
C GLU A 61 -0.86 -4.82 7.78
N GLN A 62 -0.84 -3.97 8.83
CA GLN A 62 -1.92 -3.02 9.08
C GLN A 62 -1.98 -1.96 7.98
N LEU A 63 -0.84 -1.37 7.61
CA LEU A 63 -0.78 -0.42 6.48
C LEU A 63 -1.30 -1.03 5.18
N VAL A 64 -0.88 -2.25 4.86
CA VAL A 64 -1.35 -2.96 3.67
C VAL A 64 -2.86 -3.19 3.75
N GLY A 65 -3.40 -3.59 4.90
CA GLY A 65 -4.84 -3.79 5.10
C GLY A 65 -5.66 -2.53 4.86
N HIS A 66 -5.23 -1.38 5.40
CA HIS A 66 -5.90 -0.09 5.15
C HIS A 66 -5.84 0.34 3.68
N LEU A 67 -4.70 0.12 3.02
CA LEU A 67 -4.54 0.44 1.60
C LEU A 67 -5.33 -0.52 0.72
N GLU A 68 -5.44 -1.79 1.08
CA GLU A 68 -6.26 -2.78 0.38
C GLU A 68 -7.76 -2.52 0.56
N MET A 69 -8.19 -2.06 1.74
CA MET A 69 -9.58 -1.65 1.95
C MET A 69 -9.98 -0.45 1.08
N ARG A 70 -9.07 0.51 0.86
CA ARG A 70 -9.36 1.74 0.09
C ARG A 70 -9.09 1.64 -1.41
N TYR A 71 -8.01 0.96 -1.81
CA TYR A 71 -7.54 0.86 -3.20
C TYR A 71 -7.45 -0.57 -3.72
N GLY A 72 -7.66 -1.57 -2.86
CA GLY A 72 -7.63 -2.99 -3.19
C GLY A 72 -8.98 -3.55 -3.63
N GLN A 73 -10.00 -2.73 -3.85
CA GLN A 73 -11.25 -3.14 -4.48
C GLN A 73 -11.11 -3.16 -6.01
N PRO A 74 -10.90 -4.31 -6.68
CA PRO A 74 -11.53 -4.52 -7.96
C PRO A 74 -13.02 -4.67 -7.67
N HIS A 75 -13.88 -3.87 -8.30
CA HIS A 75 -15.32 -4.06 -8.25
C HIS A 75 -15.64 -5.55 -8.49
N LEU A 76 -16.06 -6.26 -7.45
CA LEU A 76 -16.85 -7.49 -7.57
C LEU A 76 -18.32 -7.10 -7.86
N GLU A 77 -18.52 -6.17 -8.80
CA GLU A 77 -19.78 -6.03 -9.53
C GLU A 77 -19.68 -6.93 -10.77
N HIS A 78 -19.56 -8.23 -10.54
CA HIS A 78 -20.23 -9.19 -11.41
C HIS A 78 -21.06 -10.07 -10.48
N VAL A 79 -22.01 -9.41 -9.83
CA VAL A 79 -23.24 -10.03 -9.37
C VAL A 79 -23.75 -10.88 -10.53
N TYR A 80 -23.90 -12.17 -10.25
CA TYR A 80 -24.55 -13.20 -11.05
C TYR A 80 -25.73 -12.68 -11.88
N HIS A 81 -25.45 -12.12 -13.06
CA HIS A 81 -26.44 -11.90 -14.11
C HIS A 81 -26.09 -12.82 -15.28
N THR A 82 -26.52 -14.08 -15.15
CA THR A 82 -27.46 -14.78 -16.05
C THR A 82 -27.69 -16.19 -15.52
#